data_AF-X5PNF0-F1
#
_entry.id   AF-X5PNF0-F1
#
_cell.length_a   1.000
_cell.length_b   1.000
_cell.length_c   1.000
_cell.angle_alpha   90.00
_cell.angle_beta   90.00
_cell.angle_gamma   90.00
#
_symmetry.space_group_name_H-M   'P 1'
#
loop_
_entity.id
_entity.type
_entity.pdbx_description
1 polymer ?
#
loop_
_entity_poly.entity_id
_entity_poly.type
_entity_poly.pdbx_seq_one_letter_code
_entity_poly.pdbx_strand_id
1 'polypeptide(L)'
;MKSLGDAGAKAALLDLRSMKRTLRGLVGPDGQLIELVYNKLHVREIAEASDARDYLDACAAQEVISINPWISQWILSDKAILAVLSDKWFISNLNAEQVEFVARHIPWTRVVRGGITTDSEQCQIELIDYIRENKADLVLKPSNATDVLPEMSSV
;
A
#
# COMPACT_ATOMS: atom_id res chain seq x y z
N MET A 1 14.36 6.16 -18.43
CA MET A 1 13.01 5.57 -18.45
C MET A 1 12.15 6.48 -19.33
N LYS A 2 11.46 5.94 -20.35
CA LYS A 2 10.57 6.75 -21.19
C LYS A 2 9.35 7.17 -20.39
N SER A 3 8.98 8.45 -20.47
CA SER A 3 7.73 8.96 -19.91
C SER A 3 6.54 8.55 -20.77
N LEU A 4 5.32 8.67 -20.23
CA LEU A 4 4.09 8.56 -21.04
C LEU A 4 4.07 9.58 -22.19
N GLY A 5 4.67 10.76 -21.98
CA GLY A 5 4.85 11.77 -23.02
C GLY A 5 5.72 11.28 -24.19
N ASP A 6 6.77 10.52 -23.90
CA ASP A 6 7.65 9.92 -24.93
C ASP A 6 6.93 8.82 -25.74
N ALA A 7 5.82 8.30 -25.22
CA ALA A 7 4.94 7.35 -25.91
C ALA A 7 3.79 8.06 -26.67
N GLY A 8 3.77 9.41 -26.70
CA GLY A 8 2.74 10.20 -27.35
C GLY A 8 1.46 10.39 -26.54
N ALA A 9 1.42 9.92 -25.29
CA ALA A 9 0.28 10.14 -24.40
C ALA A 9 0.35 11.55 -23.78
N LYS A 10 -0.78 12.25 -23.79
CA LYS A 10 -0.91 13.50 -23.02
C LYS A 10 -0.95 13.14 -21.54
N ALA A 11 -0.04 13.72 -20.77
CA ALA A 11 0.02 13.51 -19.32
C ALA A 11 0.12 14.86 -18.61
N ALA A 12 -0.62 15.00 -17.52
CA ALA A 12 -0.60 16.18 -16.67
C ALA A 12 -0.68 15.76 -15.20
N LEU A 13 -0.09 16.57 -14.31
CA LEU A 13 -0.34 16.47 -12.88
C LEU A 13 -1.55 17.34 -12.56
N LEU A 14 -2.62 16.73 -12.05
CA LEU A 14 -3.85 17.43 -11.71
C LEU A 14 -4.13 17.33 -10.21
N ASP A 15 -4.68 18.40 -9.66
CA ASP A 15 -5.31 18.36 -8.34
C ASP A 15 -6.64 17.61 -8.46
N LEU A 16 -6.92 16.70 -7.53
CA LEU A 16 -8.16 15.92 -7.47
C LEU A 16 -9.41 16.81 -7.60
N ARG A 17 -9.41 17.96 -6.92
CA ARG A 17 -10.55 18.89 -6.82
C ARG A 17 -10.86 19.57 -8.15
N SER A 18 -9.86 19.59 -9.04
CA SER A 18 -9.96 20.19 -10.37
C SER A 18 -10.55 19.23 -11.41
N MET A 19 -10.66 17.95 -11.07
CA MET A 19 -11.35 16.96 -11.91
C MET A 19 -12.85 16.97 -11.64
N LYS A 20 -13.64 16.72 -12.69
CA LYS A 20 -15.11 16.67 -12.60
C LYS A 20 -15.65 15.45 -13.31
N ARG A 21 -16.64 14.81 -12.68
CA ARG A 21 -17.37 13.72 -13.32
C ARG A 21 -18.51 14.31 -14.14
N THR A 22 -18.62 13.85 -15.38
CA THR A 22 -19.65 14.27 -16.33
C THR A 22 -20.36 13.04 -16.88
N LEU A 23 -21.42 13.25 -17.68
CA LEU A 23 -22.07 12.15 -18.41
C LEU A 23 -21.15 11.42 -19.41
N ARG A 24 -20.01 12.02 -19.77
CA ARG A 24 -19.02 11.43 -20.68
C ARG A 24 -17.88 10.72 -19.94
N GLY A 25 -17.86 10.78 -18.61
CA GLY A 25 -16.78 10.30 -17.75
C GLY A 25 -16.06 11.45 -17.03
N LEU A 26 -14.87 11.13 -16.50
CA LEU A 26 -14.03 12.07 -15.76
C LEU A 26 -13.33 13.04 -16.71
N VAL A 27 -13.36 14.34 -16.41
CA VAL A 27 -12.68 15.38 -17.18
C VAL A 27 -11.74 16.20 -16.32
N GLY A 28 -10.70 16.73 -16.95
CA GLY A 28 -9.80 17.72 -16.36
C GLY A 28 -10.35 19.15 -16.45
N PRO A 29 -9.59 20.15 -15.94
CA PRO A 29 -10.02 21.56 -15.91
C PRO A 29 -10.27 22.18 -17.29
N ASP A 30 -9.62 21.65 -18.32
CA ASP A 30 -9.78 22.06 -19.72
C ASP A 30 -10.92 21.32 -20.44
N GLY A 31 -11.65 20.46 -19.73
CA GLY A 31 -12.74 19.66 -20.26
C GLY A 31 -12.28 18.43 -21.06
N GLN A 32 -10.98 18.14 -21.14
CA GLN A 32 -10.50 16.91 -21.77
C GLN A 32 -10.83 15.69 -20.92
N LEU A 33 -11.23 14.60 -21.57
CA LEU A 33 -11.49 13.32 -20.92
C LEU A 33 -10.19 12.76 -20.33
N ILE A 34 -10.32 12.19 -19.13
CA ILE A 34 -9.25 11.50 -18.43
C ILE A 34 -9.55 10.01 -18.50
N GLU A 35 -8.75 9.28 -19.28
CA GLU A 35 -8.93 7.84 -19.47
C GLU A 35 -8.16 7.02 -18.43
N LEU A 36 -7.05 7.57 -17.92
CA LEU A 36 -6.12 6.87 -17.03
C LEU A 36 -5.63 7.79 -15.91
N VAL A 37 -5.65 7.28 -14.68
CA VAL A 37 -5.15 7.97 -13.49
C VAL A 37 -4.11 7.11 -12.78
N TYR A 38 -2.97 7.74 -12.51
CA TYR A 38 -1.97 7.26 -11.56
C TYR A 38 -2.04 8.13 -10.31
N ASN A 39 -2.49 7.54 -9.20
CA ASN A 39 -2.71 8.24 -7.95
C ASN A 39 -1.38 8.59 -7.28
N LYS A 40 -1.21 9.85 -6.89
CA LYS A 40 -0.16 10.33 -5.99
C LYS A 40 -0.74 10.86 -4.67
N LEU A 41 -1.87 10.29 -4.25
CA LEU A 41 -2.65 10.75 -3.11
C LEU A 41 -2.59 9.69 -2.03
N HIS A 42 -2.62 10.11 -0.76
CA HIS A 42 -2.71 9.18 0.36
C HIS A 42 -4.14 8.65 0.49
N VAL A 43 -4.29 7.32 0.55
CA VAL A 43 -5.60 6.65 0.58
C VAL A 43 -6.47 7.16 1.75
N ARG A 44 -5.86 7.42 2.92
CA ARG A 44 -6.56 7.96 4.10
C ARG A 44 -7.15 9.34 3.85
N GLU A 45 -6.36 10.26 3.27
CA GLU A 45 -6.83 11.61 2.94
C GLU A 45 -8.03 11.55 1.99
N ILE A 46 -7.97 10.63 1.01
CA ILE A 46 -9.05 10.42 0.05
C ILE A 46 -10.31 9.83 0.67
N ALA A 47 -10.16 8.93 1.65
CA ALA A 47 -11.30 8.34 2.35
C ALA A 47 -12.12 9.39 3.14
N GLU A 48 -11.47 10.44 3.63
CA GLU A 48 -12.09 11.50 4.43
C GLU A 48 -12.48 12.73 3.57
N ALA A 49 -12.02 12.79 2.31
CA ALA A 49 -12.19 13.92 1.41
C ALA A 49 -13.56 13.93 0.70
N SER A 50 -14.44 14.86 1.09
CA SER A 50 -15.75 15.04 0.43
C SER A 50 -15.64 15.47 -1.04
N ASP A 51 -14.55 16.15 -1.40
CA ASP A 51 -14.27 16.64 -2.75
C ASP A 51 -13.66 15.57 -3.68
N ALA A 52 -13.39 14.36 -3.16
CA ALA A 52 -12.94 13.22 -3.94
C ALA A 52 -14.07 12.50 -4.70
N ARG A 53 -15.34 12.81 -4.41
CA ARG A 53 -16.50 12.04 -4.86
C ARG A 53 -16.59 11.89 -6.38
N ASP A 54 -16.38 12.97 -7.13
CA ASP A 54 -16.41 12.92 -8.61
C ASP A 54 -15.44 11.87 -9.16
N TYR A 55 -14.21 11.85 -8.63
CA TYR A 55 -13.19 10.91 -9.03
C TYR A 55 -13.49 9.48 -8.56
N LEU A 56 -13.87 9.31 -7.29
CA LEU A 56 -14.16 7.99 -6.72
C LEU A 56 -15.37 7.33 -7.41
N ASP A 57 -16.42 8.09 -7.67
CA ASP A 57 -17.62 7.62 -8.37
C ASP A 57 -17.29 7.25 -9.83
N ALA A 58 -16.41 8.01 -10.50
CA ALA A 58 -15.94 7.67 -11.84
C ALA A 58 -15.13 6.36 -11.87
N CYS A 59 -14.26 6.14 -10.88
CA CYS A 59 -13.55 4.87 -10.72
C CYS A 59 -14.53 3.70 -10.46
N ALA A 60 -15.51 3.89 -9.56
CA ALA A 60 -16.50 2.87 -9.23
C ALA A 60 -17.40 2.52 -10.43
N ALA A 61 -17.74 3.51 -11.25
CA ALA A 61 -18.49 3.34 -12.49
C ALA A 61 -17.64 2.85 -13.67
N GLN A 62 -16.34 2.63 -13.48
CA GLN A 62 -15.38 2.23 -14.52
C GLN A 62 -15.28 3.22 -15.70
N GLU A 63 -15.54 4.50 -15.44
CA GLU A 63 -15.44 5.58 -16.43
C GLU A 63 -14.01 6.08 -16.62
N VAL A 64 -13.10 5.69 -15.73
CA VAL A 64 -11.67 6.00 -15.75
C VAL A 64 -10.88 4.82 -15.19
N ILE A 65 -9.70 4.55 -15.75
CA ILE A 65 -8.82 3.47 -15.30
C ILE A 65 -7.83 4.00 -14.26
N SER A 66 -7.93 3.51 -13.01
CA SER A 66 -6.95 3.79 -11.95
C SER A 66 -5.90 2.66 -11.88
N ILE A 67 -4.66 2.92 -12.30
CA ILE A 67 -3.63 1.87 -12.47
C ILE A 67 -2.88 1.47 -11.19
N ASN A 68 -2.97 2.26 -10.12
CA ASN A 68 -2.55 1.88 -8.77
C ASN A 68 -3.76 1.93 -7.84
N PRO A 69 -4.62 0.89 -7.84
CA PRO A 69 -5.87 0.93 -7.09
C PRO A 69 -5.62 1.08 -5.59
N TRP A 70 -6.58 1.75 -4.93
CA TRP A 70 -6.50 2.14 -3.52
C TRP A 70 -6.24 0.98 -2.57
N ILE A 71 -6.85 -0.19 -2.83
CA ILE A 71 -6.68 -1.40 -2.02
C ILE A 71 -5.22 -1.85 -2.00
N SER A 72 -4.55 -1.83 -3.16
CA SER A 72 -3.13 -2.18 -3.26
C SER A 72 -2.26 -1.14 -2.55
N GLN A 73 -2.54 0.15 -2.72
CA GLN A 73 -1.78 1.20 -2.03
C GLN A 73 -1.92 1.14 -0.51
N TRP A 74 -3.12 0.87 0.01
CA TRP A 74 -3.37 0.75 1.45
C TRP A 74 -2.51 -0.36 2.08
N ILE A 75 -2.52 -1.54 1.45
CA ILE A 75 -1.80 -2.72 1.98
C ILE A 75 -0.29 -2.60 1.75
N LEU A 76 0.14 -2.20 0.55
CA LEU A 76 1.55 -2.22 0.17
C LEU A 76 2.37 -1.04 0.73
N SER A 77 1.71 0.00 1.25
CA SER A 77 2.40 1.14 1.88
C SER A 77 2.76 0.88 3.35
N ASP A 78 2.17 -0.14 4.00
CA ASP A 78 2.52 -0.48 5.38
C ASP A 78 3.71 -1.44 5.42
N LYS A 79 4.75 -1.07 6.18
CA LYS A 79 5.94 -1.91 6.40
C LYS A 79 5.61 -3.24 7.06
N ALA A 80 4.47 -3.35 7.77
CA ALA A 80 3.99 -4.58 8.33
C ALA A 80 3.77 -5.69 7.28
N ILE A 81 3.55 -5.35 6.00
CA ILE A 81 3.42 -6.35 4.93
C ILE A 81 4.69 -7.20 4.78
N LEU A 82 5.87 -6.65 5.07
CA LEU A 82 7.14 -7.39 5.00
C LEU A 82 7.21 -8.50 6.06
N ALA A 83 6.54 -8.30 7.20
CA ALA A 83 6.42 -9.33 8.23
C ALA A 83 5.59 -10.52 7.71
N VAL A 84 4.53 -10.24 6.94
CA VAL A 84 3.72 -11.31 6.30
C VAL A 84 4.56 -12.08 5.30
N LEU A 85 5.28 -11.39 4.42
CA LEU A 85 6.09 -12.04 3.38
C LEU A 85 7.20 -12.94 3.98
N SER A 86 7.74 -12.59 5.14
CA SER A 86 8.78 -13.37 5.83
C SER A 86 8.24 -14.30 6.92
N ASP A 87 6.92 -14.46 7.03
CA ASP A 87 6.28 -15.37 7.99
C ASP A 87 6.11 -16.78 7.41
N LYS A 88 6.40 -17.80 8.24
CA LYS A 88 6.33 -19.21 7.83
C LYS A 88 4.95 -19.63 7.32
N TRP A 89 3.87 -19.10 7.92
CA TRP A 89 2.51 -19.39 7.49
C TRP A 89 2.26 -18.87 6.07
N PHE A 90 2.68 -17.65 5.75
CA PHE A 90 2.51 -17.12 4.39
C PHE A 90 3.40 -17.84 3.38
N ILE A 91 4.67 -18.07 3.73
CA ILE A 91 5.64 -18.80 2.90
C ILE A 91 5.10 -20.18 2.50
N SER A 92 4.30 -20.83 3.35
CA SER A 92 3.69 -22.13 3.04
C SER A 92 2.70 -22.12 1.86
N ASN A 93 2.22 -20.95 1.44
CA ASN A 93 1.35 -20.76 0.27
C ASN A 93 2.12 -20.46 -1.02
N LEU A 94 3.44 -20.30 -0.94
CA LEU A 94 4.29 -19.96 -2.07
C LEU A 94 4.95 -21.20 -2.68
N ASN A 95 5.21 -21.15 -3.99
CA ASN A 95 6.03 -22.16 -4.64
C ASN A 95 7.53 -21.95 -4.34
N ALA A 96 8.37 -22.94 -4.66
CA ALA A 96 9.80 -22.91 -4.32
C ALA A 96 10.54 -21.67 -4.89
N GLU A 97 10.23 -21.28 -6.13
CA GLU A 97 10.83 -20.10 -6.78
C GLU A 97 10.45 -18.80 -6.04
N GLN A 98 9.18 -18.69 -5.63
CA GLN A 98 8.68 -17.54 -4.87
C GLN A 98 9.29 -17.49 -3.46
N VAL A 99 9.46 -18.63 -2.79
CA VAL A 99 10.13 -18.69 -1.48
C VAL A 99 11.57 -18.21 -1.60
N GLU A 100 12.31 -18.69 -2.60
CA GLU A 100 13.69 -18.24 -2.84
C GLU A 100 13.74 -16.74 -3.15
N PHE A 101 12.81 -16.25 -3.98
CA PHE A 101 12.71 -14.84 -4.32
C PHE A 101 12.50 -13.96 -3.08
N VAL A 102 11.59 -14.36 -2.19
CA VAL A 102 11.33 -13.66 -0.93
C VAL A 102 12.57 -13.67 -0.04
N ALA A 103 13.18 -14.83 0.17
CA ALA A 103 14.36 -14.96 1.04
C ALA A 103 15.53 -14.10 0.58
N ARG A 104 15.66 -13.88 -0.74
CA ARG A 104 16.74 -13.07 -1.32
C ARG A 104 16.50 -11.55 -1.20
N HIS A 105 15.24 -11.09 -1.25
CA HIS A 105 14.93 -9.67 -1.42
C HIS A 105 14.21 -9.03 -0.25
N ILE A 106 13.60 -9.83 0.63
CA ILE A 106 12.82 -9.33 1.76
C ILE A 106 13.63 -9.53 3.04
N PRO A 107 14.03 -8.46 3.74
CA PRO A 107 14.66 -8.57 5.04
C PRO A 107 13.75 -9.30 6.03
N TRP A 108 14.33 -10.14 6.88
CA TRP A 108 13.58 -10.76 7.98
C TRP A 108 12.89 -9.67 8.81
N THR A 109 11.56 -9.77 8.91
CA THR A 109 10.73 -8.74 9.55
C THR A 109 9.71 -9.41 10.46
N ARG A 110 9.47 -8.83 11.64
CA ARG A 110 8.41 -9.26 12.56
C ARG A 110 7.64 -8.07 13.10
N VAL A 111 6.34 -8.26 13.33
CA VAL A 111 5.55 -7.31 14.13
C VAL A 111 5.95 -7.50 15.59
N VAL A 112 6.33 -6.42 16.27
CA VAL A 112 6.77 -6.46 17.66
C VAL A 112 5.59 -6.81 18.56
N ARG A 113 5.58 -8.05 19.08
CA ARG A 113 4.61 -8.56 20.06
C ARG A 113 5.29 -9.65 20.89
N GLY A 114 4.84 -9.85 22.12
CA GLY A 114 5.32 -10.95 22.96
C GLY A 114 5.01 -12.31 22.33
N GLY A 115 5.94 -13.27 22.46
CA GLY A 115 5.73 -14.65 22.05
C GLY A 115 6.83 -15.23 21.17
N ILE A 116 6.64 -16.50 20.85
CA ILE A 116 7.58 -17.29 20.07
C ILE A 116 7.40 -17.04 18.57
N THR A 117 8.52 -16.88 17.87
CA THR A 117 8.59 -16.81 16.40
C THR A 117 9.87 -17.47 15.88
N THR A 118 10.21 -17.23 14.61
CA THR A 118 11.48 -17.62 14.02
C THR A 118 12.35 -16.42 13.68
N ASP A 119 13.67 -16.56 13.82
CA ASP A 119 14.67 -15.61 13.33
C ASP A 119 14.92 -15.73 11.80
N SER A 120 15.94 -15.02 11.29
CA SER A 120 16.32 -15.07 9.87
C SER A 120 16.81 -16.44 9.40
N GLU A 121 17.32 -17.27 10.31
CA GLU A 121 17.81 -18.63 10.05
C GLU A 121 16.72 -19.70 10.28
N GLN A 122 15.48 -19.27 10.55
CA GLN A 122 14.34 -20.14 10.88
C GLN A 122 14.45 -20.85 12.23
N CYS A 123 15.31 -20.39 13.13
CA CYS A 123 15.43 -20.90 14.49
C CYS A 123 14.35 -20.29 15.39
N GLN A 124 13.80 -21.09 16.31
CA GLN A 124 12.76 -20.65 17.23
C GLN A 124 13.32 -19.70 18.29
N ILE A 125 12.71 -18.53 18.46
CA ILE A 125 13.15 -17.46 19.39
C ILE A 125 11.96 -16.87 20.16
N GLU A 126 12.21 -16.34 21.35
CA GLU A 126 11.30 -15.39 22.00
C GLU A 126 11.60 -13.99 21.45
N LEU A 127 10.62 -13.34 20.83
CA LEU A 127 10.86 -12.16 20.01
C LEU A 127 11.35 -10.95 20.81
N ILE A 128 10.81 -10.72 22.01
CA ILE A 128 11.14 -9.54 22.81
C ILE A 128 12.56 -9.67 23.38
N ASP A 129 12.94 -10.87 23.82
CA ASP A 129 14.30 -11.13 24.30
C ASP A 129 15.31 -11.06 23.14
N TYR A 130 15.00 -11.65 21.98
CA TYR A 130 15.83 -11.54 20.78
C TYR A 130 16.06 -10.08 20.36
N ILE A 131 15.01 -9.25 20.36
CA ILE A 131 15.12 -7.81 20.06
C ILE A 131 16.04 -7.11 21.07
N ARG A 132 15.97 -7.47 22.35
CA ARG A 132 16.80 -6.85 23.40
C ARG A 132 18.28 -7.19 23.26
N GLU A 133 18.58 -8.40 22.83
CA GLU A 133 19.95 -8.91 22.65
C GLU A 133 20.58 -8.39 21.35
N ASN A 134 19.80 -8.24 20.28
CA ASN A 134 20.28 -7.93 18.92
C ASN A 134 19.94 -6.49 18.48
N LYS A 135 19.84 -5.54 19.41
CA LYS A 135 19.43 -4.14 19.12
C LYS A 135 20.29 -3.44 18.07
N ALA A 136 21.57 -3.79 17.97
CA ALA A 136 22.51 -3.19 17.02
C ALA A 136 22.24 -3.61 15.57
N ASP A 137 21.61 -4.77 15.38
CA ASP A 137 21.38 -5.40 14.07
C ASP A 137 19.93 -5.26 13.59
N LEU A 138 19.08 -4.64 14.40
CA LEU A 138 17.65 -4.50 14.16
C LEU A 138 17.22 -3.04 14.05
N VAL A 139 16.21 -2.79 13.21
CA VAL A 139 15.59 -1.47 13.06
C VAL A 139 14.12 -1.56 13.43
N LEU A 140 13.70 -0.77 14.41
CA LEU A 140 12.29 -0.59 14.73
C LEU A 140 11.67 0.46 13.81
N LYS A 141 10.58 0.09 13.14
CA LYS A 141 9.77 1.00 12.33
C LYS A 141 8.31 0.95 12.80
N PRO A 142 7.63 2.09 12.91
CA PRO A 142 6.18 2.09 13.12
C PRO A 142 5.48 1.48 11.91
N SER A 143 4.41 0.73 12.17
CA SER A 143 3.43 0.32 11.16
C SER A 143 2.34 1.38 11.03
N ASN A 144 1.64 1.39 9.89
CA ASN A 144 0.50 2.29 9.66
C ASN A 144 -0.70 1.89 10.54
N ALA A 145 -0.66 0.67 11.13
CA ALA A 145 -1.60 0.24 12.15
C ALA A 145 -1.53 1.02 13.47
N THR A 146 -0.61 1.98 13.68
CA THR A 146 -0.71 2.88 14.85
C THR A 146 -1.82 3.93 14.68
N ASP A 147 -2.34 4.09 13.45
CA ASP A 147 -3.45 5.00 13.15
C ASP A 147 -4.81 4.27 13.15
N VAL A 148 -4.98 3.16 13.88
CA VAL A 148 -6.32 2.55 14.01
C VAL A 148 -7.26 3.61 14.60
N LEU A 149 -8.42 3.75 13.98
CA LEU A 149 -9.54 4.61 14.37
C LEU A 149 -9.68 4.69 15.91
N PRO A 150 -10.03 5.86 16.47
CA PRO A 150 -10.45 5.92 17.87
C PRO A 150 -11.48 4.82 18.08
N GLU A 151 -11.29 4.07 19.17
CA GLU A 151 -12.17 3.00 19.60
C GLU A 151 -13.61 3.37 19.27
N MET A 152 -14.33 2.48 18.56
CA MET A 152 -15.78 2.50 18.61
C MET A 152 -16.18 2.16 20.04
N SER A 153 -16.12 3.17 20.91
CA SER A 153 -16.67 3.17 22.24
C SER A 153 -18.17 2.97 22.09
N SER A 154 -18.61 1.76 22.42
CA SER A 154 -19.91 1.40 23.00
C SER A 154 -21.10 2.28 22.60
N VAL A 155 -21.99 1.71 21.78
CA VAL A 155 -23.45 1.90 21.92
C VAL A 155 -24.07 0.51 22.05
#